data_AF-A0A916GF38-F1
#
_entry.id   AF-A0A916GF38-F1
#
_cell.length_a   1.000
_cell.length_b   1.000
_cell.length_c   1.000
_cell.angle_alpha   90.00
_cell.angle_beta   90.00
_cell.angle_gamma   90.00
#
_symmetry.space_group_name_H-M   'P 1'
#
loop_
_entity.id
_entity.type
_entity.pdbx_description
1 polymer ?
#
loop_
_entity_poly.entity_id
_entity_poly.type
_entity_poly.pdbx_seq_one_letter_code
_entity_poly.pdbx_strand_id
1 'polypeptide(L)'
;FVSSGAVAAGRERLGLMHLPKDLPVKQMLAAIGQPRLMAMYEQIFGLYGLTIAQILLTRSDLADRRRYLNSRNTLTALLDHGLIPIVNENDTVATEEIRVGDNDNLSALVANLIDADLLVLLTDQAGLYTADPTQDPTAQLVPDVTDPDIPPELWQAAGGTANGLGTGGMLTKLQAADLARRSGTTVVIANGSEPDVLKRLVSGEKLGTWFQPVATSIESRKRYILAGGRATGHVRVDDGAQHALQHGRSLLPVGVTDVSGDFDRGDTIQVINAGGREIARGLTNYNSIDLARLRGRQSIEIEAILGYTYGDEVIHRNDLVLL
;
A
#
# COMPACT_ATOMS: atom_id res chain seq x y z
N PHE A 1 -3.82 -2.53 9.56
CA PHE A 1 -4.39 -1.30 10.16
C PHE A 1 -3.48 -0.13 9.84
N VAL A 2 -4.03 1.03 9.50
CA VAL A 2 -3.28 2.30 9.46
C VAL A 2 -3.79 3.16 10.60
N SER A 3 -2.90 3.61 11.49
CA SER A 3 -3.31 4.22 12.75
C SER A 3 -2.64 5.56 13.00
N SER A 4 -3.45 6.53 13.40
CA SER A 4 -3.02 7.85 13.86
C SER A 4 -2.81 7.85 15.38
N GLY A 5 -2.42 8.99 15.94
CA GLY A 5 -2.49 9.21 17.40
C GLY A 5 -1.16 9.12 18.13
N ALA A 6 -0.05 8.81 17.46
CA ALA A 6 1.29 8.83 18.07
C ALA A 6 1.59 10.19 18.73
N VAL A 7 1.43 11.30 18.01
CA VAL A 7 1.64 12.66 18.58
C VAL A 7 0.72 12.93 19.78
N ALA A 8 -0.53 12.48 19.73
CA ALA A 8 -1.50 12.67 20.83
C ALA A 8 -1.09 11.87 22.08
N ALA A 9 -0.72 10.60 21.91
CA ALA A 9 -0.21 9.76 22.99
C ALA A 9 1.09 10.31 23.62
N GLY A 10 1.94 10.95 22.81
CA GLY A 10 3.13 11.65 23.28
C GLY A 10 2.79 12.88 24.13
N ARG A 11 1.82 13.69 23.69
CA ARG A 11 1.35 14.88 24.43
C ARG A 11 0.75 14.50 25.78
N GLU A 12 -0.14 13.52 25.78
CA GLU A 12 -0.76 12.99 26.99
C GLU A 12 0.32 12.53 28.00
N ARG A 13 1.34 11.81 27.52
CA ARG A 13 2.43 11.32 28.37
C ARG A 13 3.23 12.44 29.03
N LEU A 14 3.50 13.52 28.30
CA LEU A 14 4.25 14.65 28.83
C LEU A 14 3.41 15.54 29.76
N GLY A 15 2.08 15.50 29.64
CA GLY A 15 1.18 16.35 30.44
C GLY A 15 1.36 17.86 30.15
N LEU A 16 2.03 18.21 29.04
CA LEU A 16 2.33 19.58 28.67
C LEU A 16 1.21 20.15 27.79
N MET A 17 0.52 21.18 28.28
CA MET A 17 -0.59 21.82 27.55
C MET A 17 -0.13 22.80 26.47
N HIS A 18 1.07 23.37 26.59
CA HIS A 18 1.59 24.38 25.68
C HIS A 18 2.98 24.00 25.19
N LEU A 19 2.99 23.42 23.99
CA LEU A 19 4.20 23.11 23.25
C LEU A 19 4.23 23.95 21.96
N PRO A 20 5.41 24.43 21.52
CA PRO A 20 5.56 25.05 20.22
C PRO A 20 5.00 24.15 19.11
N LYS A 21 4.47 24.75 18.04
CA LYS A 21 3.90 24.01 16.91
C LYS A 21 4.92 23.71 15.81
N ASP A 22 6.21 23.75 16.13
CA ASP A 22 7.26 23.47 15.16
C ASP A 22 7.38 21.96 14.86
N LEU A 23 8.04 21.66 13.74
CA LEU A 23 8.25 20.30 13.27
C LEU A 23 9.05 19.46 14.30
N PRO A 24 10.18 19.93 14.86
CA PRO A 24 10.94 19.15 15.85
C PRO A 24 10.11 18.72 17.06
N VAL A 25 9.23 19.59 17.57
CA VAL A 25 8.34 19.23 18.68
C VAL A 25 7.33 18.18 18.27
N LYS A 26 6.76 18.25 17.05
CA LYS A 26 5.87 17.21 16.53
C LYS A 26 6.60 15.86 16.41
N GLN A 27 7.83 15.85 15.91
CA GLN A 27 8.66 14.66 15.78
C GLN A 27 9.00 14.06 17.15
N MET A 28 9.38 14.90 18.12
CA MET A 28 9.64 14.49 19.50
C MET A 28 8.39 13.82 20.12
N LEU A 29 7.22 14.44 19.97
CA LEU A 29 5.96 13.88 20.47
C LEU A 29 5.61 12.55 19.80
N ALA A 30 5.81 12.43 18.48
CA ALA A 30 5.62 11.17 17.77
C ALA A 30 6.58 10.08 18.27
N ALA A 31 7.86 10.43 18.49
CA ALA A 31 8.86 9.48 19.00
C ALA A 31 8.52 8.95 20.40
N ILE A 32 7.93 9.79 21.26
CA ILE A 32 7.47 9.40 22.60
C ILE A 32 6.19 8.56 22.52
N GLY A 33 5.25 8.96 21.66
CA GLY A 33 3.92 8.37 21.63
C GLY A 33 3.78 7.13 20.77
N GLN A 34 4.62 6.96 19.74
CA GLN A 34 4.55 5.79 18.86
C GLN A 34 4.77 4.47 19.63
N PRO A 35 5.77 4.31 20.51
CA PRO A 35 5.90 3.11 21.34
C PRO A 35 4.69 2.85 22.23
N ARG A 36 4.03 3.91 22.72
CA ARG A 36 2.81 3.79 23.55
C ARG A 36 1.62 3.31 22.73
N LEU A 37 1.45 3.86 21.52
CA LEU A 37 0.43 3.41 20.57
C LEU A 37 0.60 1.93 20.27
N MET A 38 1.83 1.49 19.98
CA MET A 38 2.12 0.07 19.75
C MET A 38 1.85 -0.81 20.97
N ALA A 39 2.21 -0.35 22.18
CA ALA A 39 1.93 -1.08 23.41
C ALA A 39 0.43 -1.29 23.64
N MET A 40 -0.42 -0.29 23.32
CA MET A 40 -1.87 -0.44 23.40
C MET A 40 -2.40 -1.46 22.38
N TYR A 41 -1.91 -1.40 21.14
CA TYR A 41 -2.28 -2.39 20.13
C TYR A 41 -1.86 -3.80 20.53
N GLU A 42 -0.62 -3.99 21.00
CA GLU A 42 -0.11 -5.28 21.46
C GLU A 42 -0.97 -5.84 22.60
N GLN A 43 -1.32 -5.01 23.58
CA GLN A 43 -2.19 -5.44 24.68
C GLN A 43 -3.57 -5.87 24.19
N ILE A 44 -4.22 -5.08 23.34
CA ILE A 44 -5.58 -5.37 22.88
C ILE A 44 -5.61 -6.60 21.96
N PHE A 45 -4.72 -6.67 20.97
CA PHE A 45 -4.66 -7.82 20.06
C PHE A 45 -4.17 -9.09 20.75
N GLY A 46 -3.27 -8.96 21.73
CA GLY A 46 -2.79 -10.07 22.55
C GLY A 46 -3.90 -10.77 23.34
N LEU A 47 -4.96 -10.06 23.75
CA LEU A 47 -6.15 -10.68 24.37
C LEU A 47 -6.86 -11.69 23.46
N TYR A 48 -6.69 -11.55 22.14
CA TYR A 48 -7.27 -12.43 21.13
C TYR A 48 -6.24 -13.42 20.56
N GLY A 49 -5.02 -13.48 21.14
CA GLY A 49 -3.94 -14.35 20.65
C GLY A 49 -3.38 -13.92 19.30
N LEU A 50 -3.57 -12.66 18.92
CA LEU A 50 -3.11 -12.12 17.64
C LEU A 50 -1.80 -11.36 17.82
N THR A 51 -0.83 -11.63 16.95
CA THR A 51 0.45 -10.93 16.95
C THR A 51 0.40 -9.76 15.97
N ILE A 52 0.80 -8.58 16.44
CA ILE A 52 0.93 -7.39 15.61
C ILE A 52 2.39 -7.18 15.15
N ALA A 53 2.56 -6.43 14.06
CA ALA A 53 3.87 -5.99 13.58
C ALA A 53 3.84 -4.50 13.26
N GLN A 54 4.80 -3.75 13.81
CA GLN A 54 4.91 -2.32 13.54
C GLN A 54 5.53 -2.06 12.17
N ILE A 55 4.91 -1.19 11.40
CA ILE A 55 5.44 -0.70 10.12
C ILE A 55 5.39 0.82 10.12
N LEU A 56 6.53 1.46 9.83
CA LEU A 56 6.65 2.91 9.71
C LEU A 56 7.10 3.24 8.29
N LEU A 57 6.31 4.07 7.58
CA LEU A 57 6.56 4.41 6.18
C LEU A 57 6.55 5.92 5.98
N THR A 58 7.27 6.39 4.95
CA THR A 58 7.21 7.76 4.45
C THR A 58 6.74 7.77 2.99
N ARG A 59 6.41 8.95 2.45
CA ARG A 59 6.11 9.08 1.01
C ARG A 59 7.28 8.64 0.14
N SER A 60 8.51 8.90 0.60
CA SER A 60 9.74 8.54 -0.12
C SER A 60 9.91 7.03 -0.25
N ASP A 61 9.45 6.26 0.73
CA ASP A 61 9.53 4.80 0.70
C ASP A 61 8.55 4.19 -0.30
N LEU A 62 7.46 4.90 -0.60
CA LEU A 62 6.41 4.45 -1.51
C LEU A 62 6.60 4.99 -2.94
N ALA A 63 7.38 6.06 -3.12
CA ALA A 63 7.70 6.63 -4.41
C ALA A 63 8.89 5.94 -5.10
N ASP A 64 9.85 5.42 -4.33
CA ASP A 64 11.00 4.68 -4.84
C ASP A 64 10.64 3.21 -5.09
N ARG A 65 10.92 2.67 -6.29
CA ARG A 65 10.52 1.29 -6.65
C ARG A 65 11.16 0.22 -5.78
N ARG A 66 12.41 0.41 -5.34
CA ARG A 66 13.12 -0.57 -4.50
C ARG A 66 12.54 -0.62 -3.10
N ARG A 67 12.31 0.56 -2.52
CA ARG A 67 11.69 0.70 -1.20
C ARG A 67 10.21 0.29 -1.22
N TYR A 68 9.52 0.56 -2.32
CA TYR A 68 8.17 0.07 -2.56
C TYR A 68 8.14 -1.46 -2.53
N LEU A 69 9.01 -2.13 -3.29
CA LEU A 69 9.08 -3.59 -3.31
C LEU A 69 9.45 -4.16 -1.93
N ASN A 70 10.37 -3.53 -1.20
CA ASN A 70 10.70 -3.93 0.18
C ASN A 70 9.49 -3.85 1.12
N SER A 71 8.77 -2.73 1.06
CA SER A 71 7.58 -2.49 1.90
C SER A 71 6.49 -3.50 1.56
N ARG A 72 6.26 -3.76 0.26
CA ARG A 72 5.31 -4.76 -0.22
C ARG A 72 5.64 -6.17 0.26
N ASN A 73 6.87 -6.62 0.04
CA ASN A 73 7.30 -7.96 0.41
C ASN A 73 7.15 -8.17 1.92
N THR A 74 7.52 -7.17 2.72
CA THR A 74 7.36 -7.22 4.19
C THR A 74 5.90 -7.32 4.59
N LEU A 75 5.03 -6.46 4.07
CA LEU A 75 3.60 -6.49 4.40
C LEU A 75 2.93 -7.78 3.96
N THR A 76 3.27 -8.28 2.76
CA THR A 76 2.72 -9.53 2.24
C THR A 76 3.17 -10.71 3.10
N ALA A 77 4.45 -10.79 3.46
CA ALA A 77 4.97 -11.84 4.34
C ALA A 77 4.29 -11.83 5.72
N LEU A 78 4.03 -10.65 6.29
CA LEU A 78 3.27 -10.55 7.54
C LEU A 78 1.86 -11.13 7.41
N LEU A 79 1.12 -10.74 6.36
CA LEU A 79 -0.24 -11.20 6.11
C LEU A 79 -0.31 -12.71 5.82
N ASP A 80 0.65 -13.25 5.05
CA ASP A 80 0.75 -14.68 4.74
C ASP A 80 0.98 -15.54 5.99
N HIS A 81 1.60 -14.97 7.03
CA HIS A 81 1.81 -15.62 8.33
C HIS A 81 0.70 -15.31 9.36
N GLY A 82 -0.39 -14.65 8.95
CA GLY A 82 -1.50 -14.29 9.83
C GLY A 82 -1.16 -13.19 10.86
N LEU A 83 -0.07 -12.45 10.65
CA LEU A 83 0.35 -11.34 11.51
C LEU A 83 -0.35 -10.06 11.09
N ILE A 84 -0.63 -9.19 12.06
CA ILE A 84 -1.43 -7.98 11.83
C ILE A 84 -0.52 -6.75 11.71
N PRO A 85 -0.29 -6.21 10.51
CA PRO A 85 0.51 -4.99 10.36
C PRO A 85 -0.25 -3.77 10.92
N ILE A 86 0.43 -3.02 11.79
CA ILE A 86 0.01 -1.71 12.27
C ILE A 86 0.95 -0.67 11.61
N VAL A 87 0.42 0.01 10.59
CA VAL A 87 1.14 0.98 9.79
C VAL A 87 0.90 2.39 10.32
N ASN A 88 1.94 3.20 10.37
CA ASN A 88 1.83 4.64 10.61
C ASN A 88 2.90 5.39 9.79
N GLU A 89 2.71 6.70 9.62
CA GLU A 89 3.75 7.57 9.06
C GLU A 89 4.97 7.60 9.99
N ASN A 90 6.18 7.52 9.42
CA ASN A 90 7.40 7.69 10.19
C ASN A 90 7.67 9.18 10.48
N ASP A 91 6.84 9.77 11.34
CA ASP A 91 6.91 11.18 11.73
C ASP A 91 8.32 11.62 12.16
N THR A 92 9.07 10.74 12.84
CA THR A 92 10.36 11.07 13.45
C THR A 92 11.47 11.43 12.48
N VAL A 93 11.39 10.93 11.24
CA VAL A 93 12.39 11.16 10.19
C VAL A 93 11.82 11.90 8.99
N ALA A 94 10.49 12.11 8.96
CA ALA A 94 9.83 12.76 7.84
C ALA A 94 9.95 14.29 7.93
N THR A 95 10.58 14.90 6.92
CA THR A 95 10.53 16.35 6.66
C THR A 95 9.24 16.71 5.91
N GLU A 96 8.85 17.98 5.86
CA GLU A 96 7.59 18.40 5.21
C GLU A 96 7.45 17.90 3.76
N GLU A 97 8.56 17.79 3.03
CA GLU A 97 8.59 17.36 1.63
C GLU A 97 8.38 15.86 1.43
N ILE A 98 8.77 15.03 2.40
CA ILE A 98 8.71 13.56 2.31
C ILE A 98 7.56 12.94 3.10
N ARG A 99 6.70 13.79 3.68
CA ARG A 99 5.46 13.36 4.32
C ARG A 99 4.41 12.99 3.27
N VAL A 100 3.61 12.00 3.62
CA VAL A 100 2.36 11.72 2.91
C VAL A 100 1.38 12.85 3.17
N GLY A 101 1.39 13.41 4.39
CA GLY A 101 0.60 14.58 4.78
C GLY A 101 -0.55 14.23 5.73
N ASP A 102 -1.12 13.04 5.58
CA ASP A 102 -2.17 12.48 6.43
C ASP A 102 -2.25 10.95 6.29
N ASN A 103 -2.89 10.30 7.27
CA ASN A 103 -3.01 8.84 7.30
C ASN A 103 -4.12 8.30 6.36
N ASP A 104 -5.03 9.14 5.88
CA ASP A 104 -6.04 8.72 4.90
C ASP A 104 -5.33 8.37 3.58
N ASN A 105 -4.50 9.28 3.07
CA ASN A 105 -3.67 9.03 1.88
C ASN A 105 -2.64 7.91 2.09
N LEU A 106 -2.03 7.80 3.27
CA LEU A 106 -1.15 6.67 3.59
C LEU A 106 -1.90 5.34 3.48
N SER A 107 -3.14 5.28 4.00
CA SER A 107 -3.97 4.08 3.93
C SER A 107 -4.33 3.69 2.50
N ALA A 108 -4.57 4.66 1.62
CA ALA A 108 -4.79 4.42 0.19
C ALA A 108 -3.54 3.89 -0.51
N LEU A 109 -2.36 4.42 -0.18
CA LEU A 109 -1.10 3.90 -0.71
C LEU A 109 -0.81 2.48 -0.21
N VAL A 110 -1.07 2.20 1.07
CA VAL A 110 -0.93 0.85 1.64
C VAL A 110 -1.91 -0.12 1.00
N ALA A 111 -3.17 0.29 0.80
CA ALA A 111 -4.17 -0.51 0.11
C ALA A 111 -3.71 -0.90 -1.30
N ASN A 112 -3.15 0.06 -2.05
CA ASN A 112 -2.55 -0.20 -3.36
C ASN A 112 -1.32 -1.13 -3.27
N LEU A 113 -0.46 -0.94 -2.27
CA LEU A 113 0.76 -1.72 -2.07
C LEU A 113 0.47 -3.22 -1.88
N ILE A 114 -0.61 -3.55 -1.17
CA ILE A 114 -1.00 -4.93 -0.85
C ILE A 114 -2.13 -5.46 -1.73
N ASP A 115 -2.50 -4.75 -2.80
CA ASP A 115 -3.62 -5.09 -3.68
C ASP A 115 -4.94 -5.34 -2.90
N ALA A 116 -5.26 -4.47 -1.93
CA ALA A 116 -6.40 -4.66 -1.03
C ALA A 116 -7.76 -4.61 -1.76
N ASP A 117 -8.66 -5.52 -1.39
CA ASP A 117 -10.04 -5.55 -1.91
C ASP A 117 -10.89 -4.39 -1.37
N LEU A 118 -10.70 -4.05 -0.10
CA LEU A 118 -11.49 -3.06 0.63
C LEU A 118 -10.60 -2.16 1.50
N LEU A 119 -10.77 -0.86 1.36
CA LEU A 119 -10.25 0.16 2.28
C LEU A 119 -11.41 0.77 3.07
N VAL A 120 -11.36 0.68 4.40
CA VAL A 120 -12.34 1.32 5.28
C VAL A 120 -11.71 2.52 5.99
N LEU A 121 -12.24 3.71 5.71
CA LEU A 121 -11.90 4.97 6.34
C LEU A 121 -12.92 5.28 7.45
N LEU A 122 -12.53 5.04 8.70
CA LEU A 122 -13.39 5.32 9.85
C LEU A 122 -13.29 6.80 10.27
N THR A 123 -14.44 7.45 10.43
CA THR A 123 -14.55 8.87 10.81
C THR A 123 -15.61 9.09 11.88
N ASP A 124 -15.77 10.31 12.37
CA ASP A 124 -16.83 10.74 13.29
C ASP A 124 -18.17 11.06 12.61
N GLN A 125 -18.17 11.23 11.28
CA GLN A 125 -19.37 11.43 10.45
C GLN A 125 -19.91 10.11 9.90
N ALA A 126 -21.19 10.08 9.50
CA ALA A 126 -21.81 8.91 8.87
C ALA A 126 -21.13 8.50 7.55
N GLY A 127 -20.61 9.46 6.79
CA GLY A 127 -19.97 9.28 5.49
C GLY A 127 -19.78 10.63 4.79
N LEU A 128 -19.69 10.64 3.47
CA LEU A 128 -19.67 11.84 2.64
C LEU A 128 -21.09 12.40 2.46
N TYR A 129 -21.25 13.70 2.62
CA TYR A 129 -22.52 14.40 2.38
C TYR A 129 -22.47 15.26 1.12
N THR A 130 -23.63 15.58 0.56
CA THR A 130 -23.78 16.50 -0.59
C THR A 130 -23.40 17.95 -0.29
N ALA A 131 -23.33 18.32 0.98
CA ALA A 131 -22.83 19.59 1.51
C ALA A 131 -22.38 19.37 2.97
N ASP A 132 -21.74 20.35 3.62
CA ASP A 132 -21.40 20.25 5.05
C ASP A 132 -22.67 20.17 5.91
N PRO A 133 -22.97 19.03 6.57
CA PRO A 133 -24.22 18.84 7.31
C PRO A 133 -24.31 19.71 8.58
N THR A 134 -23.21 20.32 9.01
CA THR A 134 -23.21 21.27 10.13
C THR A 134 -23.66 22.67 9.71
N GLN A 135 -23.62 22.97 8.41
CA GLN A 135 -23.97 24.27 7.83
C GLN A 135 -25.24 24.22 6.98
N ASP A 136 -25.49 23.08 6.31
CA ASP A 136 -26.65 22.88 5.44
C ASP A 136 -27.53 21.74 5.99
N PRO A 137 -28.72 22.04 6.54
CA PRO A 137 -29.64 21.01 7.04
C PRO A 137 -30.27 20.15 5.94
N THR A 138 -30.13 20.54 4.67
CA THR A 138 -30.60 19.76 3.52
C THR A 138 -29.55 18.79 2.99
N ALA A 139 -28.33 18.80 3.55
CA ALA A 139 -27.26 17.89 3.20
C ALA A 139 -27.69 16.42 3.35
N GLN A 140 -27.51 15.64 2.29
CA GLN A 140 -27.86 14.22 2.27
C GLN A 140 -26.59 13.37 2.25
N LEU A 141 -26.64 12.23 2.93
CA LEU A 141 -25.57 11.23 2.86
C LEU A 141 -25.51 10.67 1.44
N VAL A 142 -24.31 10.63 0.86
CA VAL A 142 -24.05 9.99 -0.43
C VAL A 142 -23.83 8.50 -0.18
N PRO A 143 -24.69 7.59 -0.66
CA PRO A 143 -24.57 6.16 -0.35
C PRO A 143 -23.51 5.46 -1.21
N ASP A 144 -23.45 5.78 -2.51
CA ASP A 144 -22.52 5.17 -3.46
C ASP A 144 -22.00 6.23 -4.45
N VAL A 145 -20.72 6.12 -4.79
CA VAL A 145 -20.01 6.88 -5.83
C VAL A 145 -19.48 5.88 -6.84
N THR A 146 -20.13 5.82 -8.01
CA THR A 146 -19.82 4.85 -9.07
C THR A 146 -19.17 5.46 -10.30
N ASP A 147 -19.25 6.78 -10.45
CA ASP A 147 -18.71 7.47 -11.62
C ASP A 147 -17.17 7.32 -11.72
N PRO A 148 -16.60 7.19 -12.94
CA PRO A 148 -15.16 7.07 -13.12
C PRO A 148 -14.35 8.23 -12.52
N ASP A 149 -14.92 9.43 -12.50
CA ASP A 149 -14.38 10.60 -11.81
C ASP A 149 -15.36 11.06 -10.73
N ILE A 150 -14.84 11.41 -9.55
CA ILE A 150 -15.68 11.94 -8.47
C ILE A 150 -16.23 13.29 -8.91
N PRO A 151 -17.57 13.50 -8.88
CA PRO A 151 -18.18 14.73 -9.34
C PRO A 151 -17.61 15.99 -8.63
N PRO A 152 -17.37 17.11 -9.35
CA PRO A 152 -16.82 18.34 -8.79
C PRO A 152 -17.55 18.88 -7.55
N GLU A 153 -18.87 18.72 -7.51
CA GLU A 153 -19.73 19.10 -6.40
C GLU A 153 -19.40 18.37 -5.10
N LEU A 154 -18.99 17.08 -5.17
CA LEU A 154 -18.59 16.32 -3.99
C LEU A 154 -17.25 16.80 -3.44
N TRP A 155 -16.34 17.25 -4.31
CA TRP A 155 -15.11 17.90 -3.87
C TRP A 155 -15.38 19.21 -3.14
N GLN A 156 -16.29 20.02 -3.69
CA GLN A 156 -16.71 21.27 -3.06
C GLN A 156 -17.38 21.03 -1.71
N ALA A 157 -18.28 20.03 -1.63
CA ALA A 157 -18.94 19.62 -0.40
C ALA A 157 -17.92 19.15 0.67
N ALA A 158 -16.85 18.49 0.24
CA ALA A 158 -15.75 18.08 1.12
C ALA A 158 -14.83 19.23 1.55
N GLY A 159 -15.07 20.45 1.08
CA GLY A 159 -14.36 21.67 1.48
C GLY A 159 -13.16 22.03 0.60
N GLY A 160 -13.11 21.58 -0.66
CA GLY A 160 -11.99 21.92 -1.54
C GLY A 160 -12.15 21.50 -3.01
N THR A 161 -11.01 21.31 -3.66
CA THR A 161 -10.92 20.73 -5.02
C THR A 161 -10.02 19.49 -4.95
N ALA A 162 -10.06 18.63 -5.97
CA ALA A 162 -9.26 17.41 -6.03
C ALA A 162 -7.77 17.64 -5.73
N ASN A 163 -7.20 18.75 -6.22
CA ASN A 163 -5.79 19.12 -6.06
C ASN A 163 -5.52 20.05 -4.86
N GLY A 164 -6.50 20.29 -4.00
CA GLY A 164 -6.34 21.10 -2.80
C GLY A 164 -5.38 20.47 -1.80
N LEU A 165 -4.55 21.28 -1.14
CA LEU A 165 -3.74 20.86 0.01
C LEU A 165 -4.65 20.76 1.24
N GLY A 166 -5.16 19.55 1.51
CA GLY A 166 -5.87 19.22 2.76
C GLY A 166 -4.89 18.66 3.80
N THR A 167 -5.11 18.95 5.08
CA THR A 167 -4.33 18.37 6.20
C THR A 167 -5.19 17.49 7.12
N GLY A 168 -6.40 17.13 6.67
CA GLY A 168 -7.36 16.30 7.41
C GLY A 168 -8.79 16.50 6.89
N GLY A 169 -9.77 15.94 7.61
CA GLY A 169 -11.20 16.12 7.32
C GLY A 169 -11.76 15.22 6.21
N MET A 170 -12.85 15.67 5.58
CA MET A 170 -13.52 14.93 4.50
C MET A 170 -12.75 15.02 3.18
N LEU A 171 -12.09 16.15 2.89
CA LEU A 171 -11.31 16.35 1.67
C LEU A 171 -10.22 15.28 1.50
N THR A 172 -9.43 15.03 2.54
CA THR A 172 -8.34 14.03 2.52
C THR A 172 -8.87 12.60 2.38
N LYS A 173 -10.05 12.29 2.95
CA LYS A 173 -10.73 11.00 2.74
C LYS A 173 -11.20 10.84 1.31
N LEU A 174 -11.69 11.91 0.69
CA LEU A 174 -12.10 11.89 -0.72
C LEU A 174 -10.89 11.72 -1.65
N GLN A 175 -9.75 12.34 -1.34
CA GLN A 175 -8.48 12.13 -2.03
C GLN A 175 -7.98 10.69 -1.90
N ALA A 176 -7.99 10.14 -0.68
CA ALA A 176 -7.62 8.76 -0.42
C ALA A 176 -8.56 7.78 -1.15
N ALA A 177 -9.87 8.06 -1.15
CA ALA A 177 -10.85 7.26 -1.87
C ALA A 177 -10.60 7.28 -3.38
N ASP A 178 -10.31 8.45 -3.97
CA ASP A 178 -9.98 8.58 -5.39
C ASP A 178 -8.69 7.82 -5.76
N LEU A 179 -7.67 7.92 -4.90
CA LEU A 179 -6.41 7.22 -5.10
C LEU A 179 -6.60 5.69 -5.06
N ALA A 180 -7.26 5.17 -4.03
CA ALA A 180 -7.43 3.73 -3.86
C ALA A 180 -8.38 3.12 -4.91
N ARG A 181 -9.49 3.79 -5.25
CA ARG A 181 -10.44 3.28 -6.26
C ARG A 181 -9.85 3.23 -7.67
N ARG A 182 -8.91 4.13 -8.00
CA ARG A 182 -8.16 4.10 -9.28
C ARG A 182 -7.17 2.93 -9.33
N SER A 183 -6.73 2.46 -8.17
CA SER A 183 -5.92 1.23 -8.03
C SER A 183 -6.78 -0.05 -7.99
N GLY A 184 -8.11 0.09 -7.97
CA GLY A 184 -9.04 -1.03 -8.02
C GLY A 184 -9.49 -1.56 -6.66
N THR A 185 -9.27 -0.78 -5.61
CA THR A 185 -9.77 -1.06 -4.26
C THR A 185 -11.15 -0.44 -4.07
N THR A 186 -12.11 -1.18 -3.54
CA THR A 186 -13.36 -0.59 -3.05
C THR A 186 -13.07 0.22 -1.80
N VAL A 187 -13.65 1.42 -1.67
CA VAL A 187 -13.42 2.29 -0.49
C VAL A 187 -14.73 2.56 0.22
N VAL A 188 -14.71 2.59 1.54
CA VAL A 188 -15.87 2.96 2.36
C VAL A 188 -15.47 4.02 3.36
N ILE A 189 -16.21 5.13 3.40
CA ILE A 189 -16.15 6.11 4.49
C ILE A 189 -17.35 5.86 5.39
N ALA A 190 -17.10 5.51 6.66
CA ALA A 190 -18.15 5.18 7.62
C ALA A 190 -17.84 5.71 9.02
N ASN A 191 -18.88 5.85 9.84
CA ASN A 191 -18.72 6.27 11.22
C ASN A 191 -18.06 5.16 12.06
N GLY A 192 -16.92 5.46 12.68
CA GLY A 192 -16.19 4.52 13.54
C GLY A 192 -16.88 4.19 14.86
N SER A 193 -17.87 4.98 15.27
CA SER A 193 -18.65 4.77 16.49
C SER A 193 -19.86 3.84 16.28
N GLU A 194 -20.15 3.47 15.03
CA GLU A 194 -21.21 2.53 14.71
C GLU A 194 -20.90 1.13 15.29
N PRO A 195 -21.82 0.52 16.06
CA PRO A 195 -21.60 -0.80 16.63
C PRO A 195 -21.29 -1.84 15.55
N ASP A 196 -20.22 -2.63 15.78
CA ASP A 196 -19.75 -3.69 14.90
C ASP A 196 -19.54 -3.27 13.43
N VAL A 197 -19.27 -1.98 13.17
CA VAL A 197 -19.20 -1.40 11.81
C VAL A 197 -18.32 -2.22 10.86
N LEU A 198 -17.14 -2.66 11.31
CA LEU A 198 -16.23 -3.45 10.46
C LEU A 198 -16.83 -4.81 10.06
N LYS A 199 -17.48 -5.52 11.00
CA LYS A 199 -18.10 -6.83 10.71
C LYS A 199 -19.27 -6.66 9.74
N ARG A 200 -20.08 -5.62 9.96
CA ARG A 200 -21.25 -5.28 9.14
C ARG A 200 -20.85 -4.92 7.71
N LEU A 201 -19.84 -4.06 7.55
CA LEU A 201 -19.30 -3.69 6.25
C LEU A 201 -18.73 -4.90 5.49
N VAL A 202 -17.92 -5.74 6.15
CA VAL A 202 -17.37 -6.97 5.53
C VAL A 202 -18.46 -7.97 5.17
N SER A 203 -19.58 -7.98 5.91
CA SER A 203 -20.76 -8.80 5.60
C SER A 203 -21.60 -8.24 4.44
N GLY A 204 -21.22 -7.10 3.87
CA GLY A 204 -21.90 -6.46 2.74
C GLY A 204 -23.01 -5.48 3.11
N GLU A 205 -23.16 -5.12 4.39
CA GLU A 205 -24.10 -4.08 4.79
C GLU A 205 -23.66 -2.71 4.25
N LYS A 206 -24.55 -2.02 3.54
CA LYS A 206 -24.29 -0.72 2.91
C LYS A 206 -24.40 0.43 3.92
N LEU A 207 -23.37 0.58 4.75
CA LEU A 207 -23.22 1.70 5.68
C LEU A 207 -22.27 2.78 5.13
N GLY A 208 -22.57 4.04 5.45
CA GLY A 208 -21.76 5.19 5.05
C GLY A 208 -21.76 5.44 3.54
N THR A 209 -20.62 5.84 3.00
CA THR A 209 -20.42 6.11 1.57
C THR A 209 -19.48 5.11 0.95
N TRP A 210 -19.93 4.43 -0.10
CA TRP A 210 -19.17 3.46 -0.86
C TRP A 210 -18.61 4.08 -2.14
N PHE A 211 -17.34 3.86 -2.42
CA PHE A 211 -16.68 4.26 -3.67
C PHE A 211 -16.32 2.99 -4.43
N GLN A 212 -16.89 2.87 -5.63
CA GLN A 212 -16.64 1.71 -6.48
C GLN A 212 -15.30 1.85 -7.20
N PRO A 213 -14.56 0.73 -7.38
CA PRO A 213 -13.29 0.75 -8.11
C PRO A 213 -13.52 1.14 -9.58
N VAL A 214 -12.62 1.97 -10.11
CA VAL A 214 -12.68 2.46 -11.51
C VAL A 214 -11.97 1.51 -12.47
N ALA A 215 -11.02 0.75 -11.96
CA ALA A 215 -10.29 -0.28 -12.68
C ALA A 215 -10.21 -1.53 -11.80
N THR A 216 -9.87 -2.67 -12.37
CA THR A 216 -9.52 -3.84 -11.55
C THR A 216 -8.12 -3.68 -10.95
N SER A 217 -7.86 -4.28 -9.79
CA SER A 217 -6.51 -4.36 -9.19
C SER A 217 -5.48 -4.93 -10.18
N ILE A 218 -5.91 -5.92 -10.96
CA ILE A 218 -5.11 -6.52 -12.04
C ILE A 218 -4.69 -5.48 -13.08
N GLU A 219 -5.61 -4.65 -13.57
CA GLU A 219 -5.30 -3.61 -14.56
C GLU A 219 -4.38 -2.52 -14.00
N SER A 220 -4.59 -2.10 -12.75
CA SER A 220 -3.76 -1.11 -12.07
C SER A 220 -2.33 -1.61 -11.88
N ARG A 221 -2.18 -2.84 -11.41
CA ARG A 221 -0.89 -3.53 -11.30
C ARG A 221 -0.21 -3.68 -12.65
N LYS A 222 -0.97 -4.08 -13.69
CA LYS A 222 -0.47 -4.14 -15.06
C LYS A 222 0.09 -2.79 -15.50
N ARG A 223 -0.65 -1.69 -15.27
CA ARG A 223 -0.17 -0.34 -15.57
C ARG A 223 1.11 -0.01 -14.80
N TYR A 224 1.20 -0.31 -13.51
CA TYR A 224 2.40 -0.02 -12.70
C TYR A 224 3.64 -0.74 -13.22
N ILE A 225 3.52 -2.04 -13.50
CA ILE A 225 4.61 -2.88 -14.04
C ILE A 225 4.99 -2.37 -15.45
N LEU A 226 4.01 -2.17 -16.34
CA LEU A 226 4.27 -1.75 -17.71
C LEU A 226 4.76 -0.29 -17.84
N ALA A 227 4.40 0.58 -16.90
CA ALA A 227 4.87 1.97 -16.83
C ALA A 227 6.28 2.10 -16.23
N GLY A 228 6.88 1.00 -15.75
CA GLY A 228 8.29 0.97 -15.39
C GLY A 228 9.16 1.52 -16.52
N GLY A 229 10.14 2.35 -16.17
CA GLY A 229 11.16 2.78 -17.11
C GLY A 229 11.73 1.55 -17.82
N ARG A 230 11.97 1.65 -19.13
CA ARG A 230 12.55 0.54 -19.91
C ARG A 230 13.97 0.27 -19.38
N ALA A 231 14.10 -0.57 -18.36
CA ALA A 231 15.35 -1.27 -18.15
C ALA A 231 15.62 -2.07 -19.43
N THR A 232 16.84 -2.02 -19.93
CA THR A 232 17.24 -2.76 -21.14
C THR A 232 17.43 -4.26 -20.86
N GLY A 233 17.08 -4.68 -19.64
CA GLY A 233 17.23 -6.02 -19.11
C GLY A 233 16.14 -7.01 -19.53
N HIS A 234 16.56 -8.23 -19.81
CA HIS A 234 15.67 -9.37 -19.96
C HIS A 234 16.27 -10.66 -19.43
N VAL A 235 15.39 -11.59 -19.10
CA VAL A 235 15.74 -12.97 -18.75
C VAL A 235 15.14 -13.92 -19.76
N ARG A 236 15.91 -14.93 -20.17
CA ARG A 236 15.40 -16.05 -20.95
C ARG A 236 15.01 -17.19 -20.02
N VAL A 237 13.88 -17.83 -20.29
CA VAL A 237 13.38 -18.94 -19.48
C VAL A 237 13.22 -20.23 -20.28
N ASP A 238 13.28 -21.36 -19.59
CA ASP A 238 12.95 -22.66 -20.17
C ASP A 238 11.43 -22.88 -20.33
N ASP A 239 11.06 -23.98 -20.99
CA ASP A 239 9.66 -24.32 -21.24
C ASP A 239 8.88 -24.61 -19.95
N GLY A 240 9.56 -25.15 -18.92
CA GLY A 240 8.95 -25.45 -17.63
C GLY A 240 8.55 -24.17 -16.89
N ALA A 241 9.43 -23.18 -16.87
CA ALA A 241 9.15 -21.86 -16.34
C ALA A 241 8.09 -21.13 -17.17
N GLN A 242 8.14 -21.17 -18.49
CA GLN A 242 7.07 -20.61 -19.33
C GLN A 242 5.71 -21.21 -18.95
N HIS A 243 5.63 -22.54 -18.84
CA HIS A 243 4.40 -23.22 -18.44
C HIS A 243 3.94 -22.82 -17.03
N ALA A 244 4.87 -22.73 -16.06
CA ALA A 244 4.56 -22.30 -14.70
C ALA A 244 3.99 -20.88 -14.65
N LEU A 245 4.59 -19.94 -15.40
CA LEU A 245 4.12 -18.56 -15.50
C LEU A 245 2.71 -18.48 -16.08
N GLN A 246 2.40 -19.27 -17.12
CA GLN A 246 1.05 -19.35 -17.70
C GLN A 246 -0.02 -19.84 -16.70
N HIS A 247 0.40 -20.58 -15.66
CA HIS A 247 -0.46 -21.04 -14.56
C HIS A 247 -0.41 -20.13 -13.33
N GLY A 248 0.08 -18.89 -13.46
CA GLY A 248 0.09 -17.89 -12.40
C GLY A 248 1.11 -18.17 -11.29
N ARG A 249 2.15 -18.96 -11.57
CA ARG A 249 3.28 -19.16 -10.64
C ARG A 249 4.33 -18.06 -10.80
N SER A 250 5.18 -17.95 -9.78
CA SER A 250 6.33 -17.04 -9.81
C SER A 250 7.44 -17.56 -10.72
N LEU A 251 8.33 -16.67 -11.17
CA LEU A 251 9.57 -17.05 -11.84
C LEU A 251 10.63 -17.41 -10.80
N LEU A 252 11.10 -18.66 -10.81
CA LEU A 252 12.18 -19.14 -9.94
C LEU A 252 13.53 -19.15 -10.68
N PRO A 253 14.68 -19.06 -9.98
CA PRO A 253 15.99 -19.02 -10.63
C PRO A 253 16.30 -20.27 -11.47
N VAL A 254 15.78 -21.44 -11.06
CA VAL A 254 15.96 -22.73 -11.74
C VAL A 254 15.49 -22.70 -13.20
N GLY A 255 14.45 -21.90 -13.48
CA GLY A 255 13.88 -21.77 -14.81
C GLY A 255 14.52 -20.71 -15.69
N VAL A 256 15.51 -19.97 -15.18
CA VAL A 256 16.24 -18.94 -15.93
C VAL A 256 17.40 -19.60 -16.69
N THR A 257 17.46 -19.39 -18.00
CA THR A 257 18.46 -19.95 -18.92
C THR A 257 19.46 -18.91 -19.43
N ASP A 258 19.10 -17.63 -19.42
CA ASP A 258 20.00 -16.52 -19.75
C ASP A 258 19.57 -15.22 -19.06
N VAL A 259 20.54 -14.33 -18.82
CA VAL A 259 20.34 -13.01 -18.24
C VAL A 259 21.10 -12.01 -19.09
N SER A 260 20.40 -10.97 -19.58
CA SER A 260 20.94 -10.02 -20.54
C SER A 260 20.53 -8.59 -20.18
N GLY A 261 21.42 -7.63 -20.46
CA GLY A 261 21.23 -6.22 -20.13
C GLY A 261 21.59 -5.86 -18.69
N ASP A 262 21.53 -4.57 -18.37
CA ASP A 262 21.80 -4.06 -17.03
C ASP A 262 20.50 -3.62 -16.37
N PHE A 263 20.31 -4.05 -15.12
CA PHE A 263 19.12 -3.78 -14.33
C PHE A 263 19.40 -4.06 -12.86
N ASP A 264 18.75 -3.29 -12.02
CA ASP A 264 18.79 -3.43 -10.58
C ASP A 264 17.54 -4.14 -10.05
N ARG A 265 17.61 -4.53 -8.79
CA ARG A 265 16.42 -4.96 -8.03
C ARG A 265 15.33 -3.88 -8.11
N GLY A 266 14.07 -4.30 -8.27
CA GLY A 266 12.91 -3.43 -8.39
C GLY A 266 12.66 -2.85 -9.79
N ASP A 267 13.58 -3.07 -10.73
CA ASP A 267 13.35 -2.70 -12.13
C ASP A 267 12.38 -3.65 -12.81
N THR A 268 11.64 -3.13 -13.79
CA THR A 268 10.80 -3.97 -14.65
C THR A 268 11.65 -4.57 -15.76
N ILE A 269 11.74 -5.91 -15.81
CA ILE A 269 12.48 -6.65 -16.83
C ILE A 269 11.54 -7.48 -17.72
N GLN A 270 12.00 -7.79 -18.93
CA GLN A 270 11.28 -8.68 -19.85
C GLN A 270 11.58 -10.15 -19.52
N VAL A 271 10.57 -10.99 -19.66
CA VAL A 271 10.70 -12.46 -19.62
C VAL A 271 10.49 -12.98 -21.04
N ILE A 272 11.53 -13.60 -21.59
CA ILE A 272 11.57 -14.07 -22.97
C ILE A 272 11.66 -15.59 -22.98
N ASN A 273 10.93 -16.26 -23.86
CA ASN A 273 11.03 -17.71 -24.01
C ASN A 273 12.22 -18.15 -24.87
N ALA A 274 12.42 -19.47 -25.01
CA ALA A 274 13.48 -20.04 -25.84
C ALA A 274 13.44 -19.57 -27.31
N GLY A 275 12.25 -19.27 -27.83
CA GLY A 275 12.03 -18.75 -29.19
C GLY A 275 12.30 -17.24 -29.36
N GLY A 276 12.72 -16.54 -28.31
CA GLY A 276 13.00 -15.10 -28.37
C GLY A 276 11.75 -14.21 -28.29
N ARG A 277 10.57 -14.79 -28.00
CA ARG A 277 9.33 -14.03 -27.82
C ARG A 277 9.22 -13.56 -26.37
N GLU A 278 8.91 -12.28 -26.19
CA GLU A 278 8.51 -11.73 -24.90
C GLU A 278 7.15 -12.31 -24.46
N ILE A 279 7.13 -12.98 -23.31
CA ILE A 279 5.95 -13.66 -22.77
C ILE A 279 5.42 -13.00 -21.49
N ALA A 280 6.25 -12.22 -20.80
CA ALA A 280 5.89 -11.53 -19.58
C ALA A 280 6.79 -10.32 -19.30
N ARG A 281 6.33 -9.45 -18.40
CA ARG A 281 7.15 -8.44 -17.71
C ARG A 281 6.94 -8.53 -16.21
N GLY A 282 7.96 -8.16 -15.44
CA GLY A 282 7.78 -8.06 -13.99
C GLY A 282 8.92 -7.39 -13.25
N LEU A 283 8.67 -7.09 -11.97
CA LEU A 283 9.67 -6.48 -11.08
C LEU A 283 10.61 -7.56 -10.54
N THR A 284 11.91 -7.40 -10.79
CA THR A 284 12.90 -8.39 -10.36
C THR A 284 13.33 -8.19 -8.90
N ASN A 285 13.48 -9.29 -8.17
CA ASN A 285 14.01 -9.32 -6.80
C ASN A 285 15.55 -9.27 -6.77
N TYR A 286 16.23 -9.48 -7.89
CA TYR A 286 17.68 -9.52 -7.99
C TYR A 286 18.18 -8.65 -9.14
N ASN A 287 19.33 -8.02 -8.97
CA ASN A 287 20.02 -7.31 -10.05
C ASN A 287 20.58 -8.30 -11.09
N SER A 288 21.00 -7.78 -12.25
CA SER A 288 21.53 -8.56 -13.38
C SER A 288 22.72 -9.45 -13.00
N ILE A 289 23.65 -8.93 -12.20
CA ILE A 289 24.90 -9.60 -11.77
C ILE A 289 24.59 -10.80 -10.88
N ASP A 290 23.76 -10.61 -9.87
CA ASP A 290 23.40 -11.65 -8.92
C ASP A 290 22.50 -12.69 -9.57
N LEU A 291 21.56 -12.26 -10.43
CA LEU A 291 20.70 -13.19 -11.16
C LEU A 291 21.49 -14.07 -12.13
N ALA A 292 22.56 -13.56 -12.76
CA ALA A 292 23.45 -14.35 -13.59
C ALA A 292 24.14 -15.49 -12.80
N ARG A 293 24.41 -15.29 -11.50
CA ARG A 293 24.98 -16.32 -10.61
C ARG A 293 23.92 -17.33 -10.14
N LEU A 294 22.67 -16.90 -9.99
CA LEU A 294 21.53 -17.73 -9.57
C LEU A 294 20.90 -18.54 -10.72
N ARG A 295 21.23 -18.22 -11.96
CA ARG A 295 20.69 -18.88 -13.15
C ARG A 295 20.77 -20.40 -13.08
N GLY A 296 19.62 -21.08 -13.21
CA GLY A 296 19.51 -22.54 -13.18
C GLY A 296 19.67 -23.17 -11.79
N ARG A 297 19.71 -22.36 -10.73
CA ARG A 297 19.88 -22.82 -9.34
C ARG A 297 18.54 -23.01 -8.64
N GLN A 298 18.49 -23.91 -7.68
CA GLN A 298 17.33 -24.06 -6.80
C GLN A 298 17.28 -22.89 -5.80
N SER A 299 16.08 -22.49 -5.38
CA SER A 299 15.91 -21.35 -4.45
C SER A 299 16.66 -21.54 -3.13
N ILE A 300 16.80 -22.78 -2.65
CA ILE A 300 17.58 -23.12 -1.46
C ILE A 300 19.08 -22.81 -1.59
N GLU A 301 19.61 -22.70 -2.81
CA GLU A 301 21.02 -22.38 -3.07
C GLU A 301 21.29 -20.87 -3.07
N ILE A 302 20.26 -20.02 -3.08
CA ILE A 302 20.40 -18.56 -3.24
C ILE A 302 21.33 -17.97 -2.18
N GLU A 303 21.04 -18.22 -0.91
CA GLU A 303 21.80 -17.66 0.21
C GLU A 303 23.24 -18.17 0.22
N ALA A 304 23.46 -19.44 -0.12
CA ALA A 304 24.81 -20.00 -0.22
C ALA A 304 25.64 -19.36 -1.35
N ILE A 305 25.01 -18.97 -2.45
CA ILE A 305 25.67 -18.37 -3.61
C ILE A 305 25.93 -16.88 -3.38
N LEU A 306 24.94 -16.13 -2.89
CA LEU A 306 25.01 -14.67 -2.78
C LEU A 306 25.44 -14.17 -1.40
N GLY A 307 25.33 -14.99 -0.36
CA GLY A 307 25.48 -14.59 1.04
C GLY A 307 24.26 -13.87 1.61
N TYR A 308 23.17 -13.77 0.85
CA TYR A 308 21.91 -13.15 1.25
C TYR A 308 20.75 -13.69 0.39
N THR A 309 19.51 -13.42 0.79
CA THR A 309 18.31 -13.73 0.00
C THR A 309 17.25 -12.63 0.12
N TYR A 310 16.49 -12.41 -0.96
CA TYR A 310 15.32 -11.52 -1.01
C TYR A 310 14.00 -12.28 -1.21
N GLY A 311 14.03 -13.61 -1.12
CA GLY A 311 12.92 -14.50 -1.43
C GLY A 311 13.37 -15.64 -2.35
N ASP A 312 12.47 -16.57 -2.63
CA ASP A 312 12.77 -17.72 -3.47
C ASP A 312 12.66 -17.40 -4.96
N GLU A 313 11.98 -16.30 -5.28
CA GLU A 313 11.58 -15.90 -6.62
C GLU A 313 12.50 -14.84 -7.22
N VAL A 314 12.77 -14.98 -8.52
CA VAL A 314 13.33 -13.92 -9.36
C VAL A 314 12.29 -12.82 -9.59
N ILE A 315 11.08 -13.21 -9.96
CA ILE A 315 9.92 -12.32 -10.06
C ILE A 315 8.75 -13.04 -9.39
N HIS A 316 8.17 -12.44 -8.35
CA HIS A 316 7.01 -12.99 -7.69
C HIS A 316 5.77 -12.91 -8.61
N ARG A 317 4.83 -13.86 -8.53
CA ARG A 317 3.62 -13.89 -9.37
C ARG A 317 2.79 -12.60 -9.27
N ASN A 318 2.81 -11.95 -8.10
CA ASN A 318 2.10 -10.69 -7.89
C ASN A 318 2.85 -9.48 -8.43
N ASP A 319 4.06 -9.66 -8.96
CA ASP A 319 4.89 -8.64 -9.62
C ASP A 319 5.11 -8.95 -11.09
N LEU A 320 4.28 -9.84 -11.67
CA LEU A 320 4.41 -10.33 -13.04
C LEU A 320 3.13 -10.13 -13.84
N VAL A 321 3.30 -9.80 -15.11
CA VAL A 321 2.24 -9.61 -16.11
C VAL A 321 2.57 -10.45 -17.34
N LEU A 322 1.67 -11.35 -17.71
CA LEU A 322 1.72 -12.07 -18.99
C LEU A 322 1.24 -11.17 -20.14
N LEU A 323 1.81 -11.38 -21.34
CA LEU A 323 1.52 -10.65 -22.58
C LEU A 323 0.76 -11.49 -23.62
#